data_AF-A0A0Q2MP05-F1
#
_entry.id   AF-A0A0Q2MP05-F1
#
_cell.length_a   1.000
_cell.length_b   1.000
_cell.length_c   1.000
_cell.angle_alpha   90.00
_cell.angle_beta   90.00
_cell.angle_gamma   90.00
#
_symmetry.space_group_name_H-M   'P 1'
#
loop_
_entity.id
_entity.type
_entity.pdbx_description
1 polymer ?
#
loop_
_entity_poly.entity_id
_entity_poly.type
_entity_poly.pdbx_seq_one_letter_code
_entity_poly.pdbx_strand_id
1 'polypeptide(L)'
;LDLSEDDLAFRVNFATIENGIITDRRAGRISTEEAHELAKAIQENVKLPVEFIFVGATGHRAVLVLKGMAAGYKVGENDPHEAGKPPHEFTWEDDESKKVAEILNDFVRQAHEVLDKHPINEKRRKEGKPIANYLLIRGAGTYPGIPMKFTEQWKVKAAAVVAVSLVKGVARAIGFDVYTPEGATGEYNTDEMAKARKVVELLKDYDFVFLHFKPTDAAGHDNNP
;
A
#
# COMPACT_ATOMS: atom_id res chain seq x y z
N LEU A 1 -2.75 1.46 9.58
CA LEU A 1 -1.58 2.27 9.20
C LEU A 1 -2.06 3.70 9.25
N ASP A 2 -1.51 4.46 10.20
CA ASP A 2 -1.80 5.87 10.39
C ASP A 2 -0.59 6.66 9.88
N LEU A 3 -0.87 7.61 8.99
CA LEU A 3 0.11 8.46 8.32
C LEU A 3 0.08 9.84 8.96
N SER A 4 1.26 10.40 9.20
CA SER A 4 1.45 11.80 9.55
C SER A 4 1.62 12.65 8.28
N GLU A 5 1.46 13.97 8.39
CA GLU A 5 1.56 14.90 7.25
C GLU A 5 2.99 14.95 6.66
N ASP A 6 3.99 14.63 7.47
CA ASP A 6 5.41 14.58 7.12
C ASP A 6 5.87 13.21 6.62
N ASP A 7 4.99 12.22 6.52
CA ASP A 7 5.32 10.88 6.02
C ASP A 7 5.37 10.82 4.49
N LEU A 8 6.30 10.01 3.98
CA LEU A 8 6.38 9.66 2.56
C LEU A 8 5.98 8.19 2.37
N ALA A 9 4.91 7.95 1.61
CA ALA A 9 4.38 6.62 1.36
C ALA A 9 4.63 6.17 -0.08
N PHE A 10 4.80 4.85 -0.25
CA PHE A 10 5.00 4.21 -1.53
C PHE A 10 4.11 2.98 -1.65
N ARG A 11 3.64 2.72 -2.87
CA ARG A 11 3.10 1.42 -3.22
C ARG A 11 4.26 0.49 -3.55
N VAL A 12 4.21 -0.72 -3.02
CA VAL A 12 5.24 -1.73 -3.26
C VAL A 12 4.60 -2.99 -3.81
N ASN A 13 5.31 -3.66 -4.73
CA ASN A 13 4.98 -4.99 -5.19
C ASN A 13 6.10 -5.96 -4.79
N PHE A 14 5.73 -7.12 -4.26
CA PHE A 14 6.60 -8.28 -4.25
C PHE A 14 6.77 -8.81 -5.67
N ALA A 15 8.02 -9.03 -6.07
CA ALA A 15 8.41 -9.47 -7.39
C ALA A 15 9.47 -10.57 -7.33
N THR A 16 9.68 -11.23 -8.45
CA THR A 16 10.76 -12.18 -8.69
C THR A 16 11.85 -11.49 -9.49
N ILE A 17 13.08 -11.50 -8.96
CA ILE A 17 14.30 -11.13 -9.68
C ILE A 17 15.22 -12.34 -9.82
N GLU A 18 15.75 -12.53 -11.02
CA GLU A 18 16.75 -13.55 -11.34
C GLU A 18 17.84 -12.94 -12.20
N ASN A 19 19.11 -13.10 -11.80
CA ASN A 19 20.26 -12.56 -12.53
C ASN A 19 20.14 -11.06 -12.86
N GLY A 20 19.56 -10.28 -11.94
CA GLY A 20 19.33 -8.84 -12.12
C GLY A 20 18.14 -8.47 -13.02
N ILE A 21 17.36 -9.43 -13.49
CA ILE A 21 16.20 -9.22 -14.36
C ILE A 21 14.90 -9.57 -13.61
N ILE A 22 13.91 -8.69 -13.70
CA ILE A 22 12.57 -8.95 -13.18
C ILE A 22 11.86 -9.95 -14.07
N THR A 23 11.70 -11.18 -13.60
CA THR A 23 11.02 -12.27 -14.35
C THR A 23 9.51 -12.26 -14.10
N ASP A 24 9.06 -11.81 -12.92
CA ASP A 24 7.65 -11.64 -12.60
C ASP A 24 7.44 -10.46 -11.63
N ARG A 25 6.68 -9.44 -12.07
CA ARG A 25 6.38 -8.23 -11.29
C ARG A 25 5.41 -8.44 -10.11
N ARG A 26 4.93 -9.68 -9.93
CA ARG A 26 3.90 -10.06 -8.96
C ARG A 26 4.24 -11.36 -8.23
N ALA A 27 5.42 -11.92 -8.46
CA ALA A 27 5.89 -13.18 -7.88
C ALA A 27 4.87 -14.33 -7.98
N GLY A 28 4.26 -14.50 -9.15
CA GLY A 28 3.26 -15.54 -9.40
C GLY A 28 1.94 -15.30 -8.69
N ARG A 29 1.63 -14.02 -8.37
CA ARG A 29 0.49 -13.62 -7.52
C ARG A 29 0.50 -14.38 -6.20
N ILE A 30 1.58 -14.19 -5.42
CA ILE A 30 1.70 -14.74 -4.07
C ILE A 30 0.42 -14.54 -3.24
N SER A 31 0.16 -15.47 -2.34
CA SER A 31 -0.98 -15.37 -1.43
C SER A 31 -0.81 -14.17 -0.48
N THR A 32 -1.93 -13.63 0.01
CA THR A 32 -1.92 -12.52 0.97
C THR A 32 -1.23 -12.94 2.27
N GLU A 33 -1.43 -14.19 2.69
CA GLU A 33 -0.83 -14.78 3.88
C GLU A 33 0.69 -14.85 3.76
N GLU A 34 1.21 -15.36 2.64
CA GLU A 34 2.66 -15.37 2.38
C GLU A 34 3.22 -13.94 2.32
N ALA A 35 2.53 -13.02 1.64
CA ALA A 35 2.95 -11.62 1.53
C ALA A 35 3.04 -10.92 2.90
N HIS A 36 2.10 -11.21 3.80
CA HIS A 36 2.08 -10.66 5.15
C HIS A 36 3.26 -11.17 5.99
N GLU A 37 3.57 -12.47 5.94
CA GLU A 37 4.72 -13.04 6.64
C GLU A 37 6.05 -12.48 6.10
N LEU A 38 6.19 -12.35 4.78
CA LEU A 38 7.36 -11.72 4.16
C LEU A 38 7.51 -10.24 4.55
N ALA A 39 6.39 -9.49 4.58
CA ALA A 39 6.41 -8.10 5.00
C ALA A 39 6.83 -7.95 6.47
N LYS A 40 6.35 -8.85 7.34
CA LYS A 40 6.77 -8.88 8.74
C LYS A 40 8.27 -9.13 8.89
N ALA A 41 8.81 -10.10 8.14
CA ALA A 41 10.25 -10.36 8.14
C ALA A 41 11.06 -9.13 7.71
N ILE A 42 10.61 -8.40 6.68
CA ILE A 42 11.23 -7.14 6.25
C ILE A 42 11.18 -6.09 7.36
N GLN A 43 10.01 -5.87 7.96
CA GLN A 43 9.83 -4.89 9.05
C GLN A 43 10.76 -5.16 10.25
N GLU A 44 10.97 -6.42 10.59
CA GLU A 44 11.79 -6.82 11.75
C GLU A 44 13.29 -6.73 11.48
N ASN A 45 13.73 -7.11 10.27
CA ASN A 45 15.14 -7.35 9.97
C ASN A 45 15.83 -6.22 9.20
N VAL A 46 15.11 -5.42 8.41
CA VAL A 46 15.71 -4.28 7.70
C VAL A 46 15.99 -3.14 8.68
N LYS A 47 17.15 -2.49 8.53
CA LYS A 47 17.58 -1.35 9.36
C LYS A 47 17.92 -0.17 8.46
N LEU A 48 17.17 0.91 8.62
CA LEU A 48 17.35 2.16 7.90
C LEU A 48 17.75 3.28 8.88
N PRO A 49 18.38 4.37 8.38
CA PRO A 49 18.65 5.56 9.20
C PRO A 49 17.39 6.36 9.57
N VAL A 50 16.22 5.96 9.06
CA VAL A 50 14.92 6.57 9.31
C VAL A 50 13.93 5.52 9.78
N GLU A 51 12.97 5.92 10.61
CA GLU A 51 11.85 5.05 10.97
C GLU A 51 11.00 4.75 9.72
N PHE A 52 10.62 3.49 9.57
CA PHE A 52 9.77 3.06 8.47
C PHE A 52 8.71 2.06 8.93
N ILE A 53 7.62 2.03 8.17
CA ILE A 53 6.57 1.02 8.26
C ILE A 53 6.46 0.31 6.92
N PHE A 54 6.54 -1.02 6.95
CA PHE A 54 6.33 -1.89 5.81
C PHE A 54 5.26 -2.91 6.14
N VAL A 55 4.17 -2.91 5.36
CA VAL A 55 3.04 -3.80 5.57
C VAL A 55 2.62 -4.47 4.26
N GLY A 56 2.31 -5.76 4.34
CA GLY A 56 1.65 -6.46 3.26
C GLY A 56 0.21 -5.98 3.07
N ALA A 57 -0.27 -6.08 1.85
CA ALA A 57 -1.65 -5.82 1.45
C ALA A 57 -2.16 -7.00 0.60
N THR A 58 -3.32 -6.86 -0.05
CA THR A 58 -3.93 -7.95 -0.81
C THR A 58 -3.02 -8.48 -1.93
N GLY A 59 -2.68 -9.77 -1.85
CA GLY A 59 -1.80 -10.49 -2.76
C GLY A 59 -0.37 -9.97 -2.75
N HIS A 60 0.21 -9.76 -3.93
CA HIS A 60 1.59 -9.28 -4.11
C HIS A 60 1.85 -7.82 -3.69
N ARG A 61 0.86 -7.11 -3.15
CA ARG A 61 0.96 -5.68 -2.86
C ARG A 61 1.46 -5.45 -1.44
N ALA A 62 2.16 -4.36 -1.23
CA ALA A 62 2.61 -3.86 0.05
C ALA A 62 2.64 -2.34 0.05
N VAL A 63 2.82 -1.76 1.24
CA VAL A 63 3.00 -0.32 1.43
C VAL A 63 4.27 -0.10 2.24
N LEU A 64 5.14 0.78 1.76
CA LEU A 64 6.27 1.32 2.49
C LEU A 64 5.94 2.75 2.91
N VAL A 65 6.25 3.11 4.15
CA VAL A 65 6.14 4.48 4.66
C VAL A 65 7.45 4.83 5.32
N LEU A 66 8.07 5.93 4.89
CA LEU A 66 9.23 6.53 5.54
C LEU A 66 8.74 7.72 6.38
N LYS A 67 8.99 7.67 7.69
CA LYS A 67 8.52 8.69 8.64
C LYS A 67 9.32 9.98 8.49
N GLY A 68 8.63 11.12 8.42
CA GLY A 68 9.27 12.45 8.36
C GLY A 68 10.04 12.77 7.07
N MET A 69 9.81 12.02 5.99
CA MET A 69 10.56 12.15 4.72
C MET A 69 9.76 12.79 3.58
N ALA A 70 8.59 13.39 3.85
CA ALA A 70 7.72 13.97 2.83
C ALA A 70 8.41 15.01 1.93
N ALA A 71 9.43 15.71 2.42
CA ALA A 71 10.19 16.68 1.62
C ALA A 71 10.89 16.05 0.40
N GLY A 72 11.26 14.77 0.47
CA GLY A 72 11.96 14.05 -0.60
C GLY A 72 11.03 13.30 -1.58
N TYR A 73 9.81 13.78 -1.77
CA TYR A 73 8.79 13.08 -2.57
C TYR A 73 9.08 13.03 -4.07
N LYS A 74 10.00 13.84 -4.59
CA LYS A 74 10.37 13.89 -6.02
C LYS A 74 11.43 12.83 -6.35
N VAL A 75 11.20 11.63 -5.86
CA VAL A 75 12.00 10.44 -6.12
C VAL A 75 11.28 9.57 -7.16
N GLY A 76 12.05 9.00 -8.09
CA GLY A 76 11.56 8.07 -9.09
C GLY A 76 11.16 6.71 -8.50
N GLU A 77 10.82 5.78 -9.37
CA GLU A 77 10.44 4.41 -9.02
C GLU A 77 11.43 3.40 -9.63
N ASN A 78 11.59 2.23 -9.00
CA ASN A 78 12.43 1.16 -9.55
C ASN A 78 11.63 0.11 -10.36
N ASP A 79 10.31 0.29 -10.50
CA ASP A 79 9.44 -0.63 -11.26
C ASP A 79 9.64 -0.42 -12.78
N PRO A 80 10.12 -1.43 -13.53
CA PRO A 80 10.31 -1.31 -14.97
C PRO A 80 9.00 -1.32 -15.78
N HIS A 81 7.87 -1.53 -15.12
CA HIS A 81 6.54 -1.70 -15.74
C HIS A 81 6.36 -2.90 -16.67
N GLU A 82 7.41 -3.66 -16.95
CA GLU A 82 7.38 -4.89 -17.73
C GLU A 82 8.35 -5.95 -17.19
N ALA A 83 8.06 -7.21 -17.44
CA ALA A 83 8.99 -8.30 -17.12
C ALA A 83 10.08 -8.41 -18.21
N GLY A 84 11.19 -9.07 -17.90
CA GLY A 84 12.34 -9.21 -18.79
C GLY A 84 13.27 -7.99 -18.84
N LYS A 85 13.09 -7.05 -17.90
CA LYS A 85 13.93 -5.85 -17.75
C LYS A 85 14.58 -5.81 -16.37
N PRO A 86 15.75 -5.16 -16.23
CA PRO A 86 16.28 -4.83 -14.92
C PRO A 86 15.37 -3.81 -14.22
N PRO A 87 15.37 -3.76 -12.87
CA PRO A 87 14.78 -2.65 -12.13
C PRO A 87 15.38 -1.31 -12.59
N HIS A 88 14.58 -0.25 -12.59
CA HIS A 88 15.12 1.09 -12.80
C HIS A 88 15.96 1.52 -11.60
N GLU A 89 16.92 2.42 -11.83
CA GLU A 89 17.53 3.16 -10.74
C GLU A 89 16.55 4.21 -10.21
N PHE A 90 16.53 4.43 -8.89
CA PHE A 90 15.76 5.54 -8.32
C PHE A 90 16.38 6.86 -8.75
N THR A 91 15.66 7.63 -9.56
CA THR A 91 16.03 9.01 -9.92
C THR A 91 15.59 9.99 -8.83
N TRP A 92 16.13 11.21 -8.83
CA TRP A 92 15.76 12.27 -7.89
C TRP A 92 15.91 13.65 -8.53
N GLU A 93 15.16 14.64 -8.01
CA GLU A 93 15.19 16.02 -8.52
C GLU A 93 15.88 17.04 -7.60
N ASP A 94 16.06 16.72 -6.31
CA ASP A 94 16.68 17.61 -5.32
C ASP A 94 17.40 16.83 -4.19
N ASP A 95 18.10 17.54 -3.30
CA ASP A 95 18.92 16.94 -2.23
C ASP A 95 18.10 16.12 -1.23
N GLU A 96 16.88 16.54 -0.91
CA GLU A 96 16.00 15.76 -0.02
C GLU A 96 15.53 14.47 -0.72
N SER A 97 15.18 14.56 -2.00
CA SER A 97 14.80 13.38 -2.81
C SER A 97 15.98 12.45 -3.05
N LYS A 98 17.22 12.98 -3.10
CA LYS A 98 18.44 12.17 -3.18
C LYS A 98 18.63 11.31 -1.93
N LYS A 99 18.45 11.88 -0.73
CA LYS A 99 18.50 11.11 0.53
C LYS A 99 17.46 9.98 0.52
N VAL A 100 16.26 10.25 0.02
CA VAL A 100 15.21 9.23 -0.12
C VAL A 100 15.63 8.14 -1.11
N ALA A 101 16.17 8.49 -2.28
CA ALA A 101 16.65 7.52 -3.26
C ALA A 101 17.75 6.60 -2.69
N GLU A 102 18.68 7.14 -1.90
CA GLU A 102 19.72 6.38 -1.20
C GLU A 102 19.11 5.42 -0.17
N ILE A 103 18.14 5.88 0.63
CA ILE A 103 17.39 5.04 1.59
C ILE A 103 16.61 3.93 0.89
N LEU A 104 15.94 4.23 -0.23
CA LEU A 104 15.18 3.23 -0.99
C LEU A 104 16.09 2.16 -1.61
N ASN A 105 17.25 2.55 -2.14
CA ASN A 105 18.25 1.60 -2.64
C ASN A 105 18.73 0.66 -1.53
N ASP A 106 19.06 1.21 -0.36
CA ASP A 106 19.51 0.40 0.78
C ASP A 106 18.38 -0.50 1.32
N PHE A 107 17.15 0.02 1.36
CA PHE A 107 15.96 -0.76 1.73
C PHE A 107 15.73 -1.94 0.80
N VAL A 108 15.74 -1.74 -0.52
CA VAL A 108 15.53 -2.82 -1.51
C VAL A 108 16.65 -3.85 -1.41
N ARG A 109 17.90 -3.42 -1.24
CA ARG A 109 19.05 -4.32 -1.07
C ARG A 109 18.90 -5.19 0.17
N GLN A 110 18.66 -4.60 1.35
CA GLN A 110 18.48 -5.36 2.58
C GLN A 110 17.24 -6.25 2.52
N ALA A 111 16.13 -5.76 1.96
CA ALA A 111 14.92 -6.55 1.79
C ALA A 111 15.16 -7.77 0.89
N HIS A 112 15.92 -7.63 -0.21
CA HIS A 112 16.29 -8.76 -1.06
C HIS A 112 17.06 -9.84 -0.28
N GLU A 113 18.02 -9.44 0.55
CA GLU A 113 18.82 -10.37 1.38
C GLU A 113 17.96 -11.13 2.40
N VAL A 114 16.98 -10.44 3.02
CA VAL A 114 16.02 -11.05 3.95
C VAL A 114 15.08 -12.01 3.22
N LEU A 115 14.52 -11.57 2.10
CA LEU A 115 13.53 -12.32 1.33
C LEU A 115 14.11 -13.58 0.70
N ASP A 116 15.29 -13.51 0.09
CA ASP A 116 15.87 -14.62 -0.68
C ASP A 116 16.16 -15.86 0.19
N LYS A 117 16.45 -15.62 1.48
CA LYS A 117 16.69 -16.62 2.53
C LYS A 117 15.44 -17.02 3.33
N HIS A 118 14.30 -16.37 3.09
CA HIS A 118 13.11 -16.61 3.90
C HIS A 118 12.52 -18.02 3.62
N PRO A 119 12.09 -18.78 4.64
CA PRO A 119 11.57 -20.15 4.47
C PRO A 119 10.42 -20.28 3.46
N ILE A 120 9.59 -19.23 3.34
CA ILE A 120 8.53 -19.17 2.31
C ILE A 120 9.13 -19.24 0.91
N ASN A 121 10.16 -18.43 0.62
CA ASN A 121 10.80 -18.42 -0.69
C ASN A 121 11.61 -19.71 -0.93
N GLU A 122 12.21 -20.31 0.09
CA GLU A 122 12.79 -21.65 -0.03
C GLU A 122 11.77 -22.71 -0.43
N LYS A 123 10.60 -22.70 0.22
CA LYS A 123 9.49 -23.62 -0.11
C LYS A 123 8.99 -23.39 -1.54
N ARG A 124 8.73 -22.13 -1.92
CA ARG A 124 8.30 -21.77 -3.28
C ARG A 124 9.29 -22.23 -4.34
N ARG A 125 10.59 -22.08 -4.08
CA ARG A 125 11.68 -22.58 -4.96
C ARG A 125 11.61 -24.09 -5.13
N LYS A 126 11.41 -24.86 -4.05
CA LYS A 126 11.24 -26.33 -4.09
C LYS A 126 9.99 -26.76 -4.87
N GLU A 127 8.95 -25.95 -4.84
CA GLU A 127 7.69 -26.19 -5.55
C GLU A 127 7.69 -25.68 -7.00
N GLY A 128 8.80 -25.09 -7.48
CA GLY A 128 8.87 -24.51 -8.83
C GLY A 128 7.99 -23.27 -9.03
N LYS A 129 7.59 -22.60 -7.94
CA LYS A 129 6.81 -21.36 -7.98
C LYS A 129 7.75 -20.14 -8.03
N PRO A 130 7.34 -19.04 -8.69
CA PRO A 130 8.11 -17.79 -8.63
C PRO A 130 8.26 -17.33 -7.18
N ILE A 131 9.49 -17.02 -6.77
CA ILE A 131 9.82 -16.54 -5.42
C ILE A 131 9.61 -15.02 -5.32
N ALA A 132 9.16 -14.55 -4.17
CA ALA A 132 9.01 -13.12 -3.87
C ALA A 132 10.29 -12.58 -3.23
N ASN A 133 11.36 -12.50 -4.02
CA ASN A 133 12.68 -12.11 -3.52
C ASN A 133 13.04 -10.63 -3.79
N TYR A 134 12.21 -9.85 -4.48
CA TYR A 134 12.51 -8.45 -4.78
C TYR A 134 11.31 -7.54 -4.52
N LEU A 135 11.58 -6.25 -4.35
CA LEU A 135 10.56 -5.22 -4.13
C LEU A 135 10.60 -4.18 -5.27
N LEU A 136 9.45 -3.98 -5.91
CA LEU A 136 9.23 -2.90 -6.87
C LEU A 136 8.44 -1.79 -6.18
N ILE A 137 9.09 -0.67 -5.93
CA ILE A 137 8.60 0.51 -5.20
C ILE A 137 8.20 1.57 -6.23
N ARG A 138 7.00 2.11 -6.08
CA ARG A 138 6.37 3.03 -7.03
C ARG A 138 5.39 4.00 -6.37
N GLY A 139 5.13 5.09 -7.08
CA GLY A 139 4.12 6.07 -6.69
C GLY A 139 4.41 6.71 -5.33
N ALA A 140 5.54 7.42 -5.26
CA ALA A 140 5.85 8.29 -4.12
C ALA A 140 4.68 9.24 -3.88
N GLY A 141 4.16 9.25 -2.66
CA GLY A 141 3.01 10.07 -2.29
C GLY A 141 3.16 10.61 -0.88
N THR A 142 2.94 11.90 -0.73
CA THR A 142 2.84 12.56 0.58
C THR A 142 1.40 12.69 1.00
N TYR A 143 1.18 13.15 2.23
CA TYR A 143 -0.14 13.61 2.61
C TYR A 143 -0.59 14.70 1.63
N PRO A 144 -1.80 14.59 1.04
CA PRO A 144 -2.26 15.59 0.10
C PRO A 144 -2.32 16.94 0.80
N GLY A 145 -1.76 17.99 0.17
CA GLY A 145 -1.77 19.36 0.68
C GLY A 145 -3.18 19.97 0.67
N ILE A 146 -4.09 19.37 1.42
CA ILE A 146 -5.47 19.79 1.56
C ILE A 146 -5.44 21.03 2.44
N PRO A 147 -5.85 22.21 1.94
CA PRO A 147 -5.71 23.47 2.67
C PRO A 147 -6.52 23.52 3.97
N MET A 148 -7.55 22.68 4.08
CA MET A 148 -8.40 22.55 5.27
C MET A 148 -9.14 21.22 5.25
N LYS A 149 -9.28 20.56 6.41
CA LYS A 149 -10.05 19.30 6.47
C LYS A 149 -11.53 19.57 6.17
N PHE A 150 -12.24 18.56 5.66
CA PHE A 150 -13.67 18.67 5.34
C PHE A 150 -14.49 19.09 6.56
N THR A 151 -14.19 18.50 7.71
CA THR A 151 -14.87 18.80 8.98
C THR A 151 -14.66 20.26 9.42
N GLU A 152 -13.49 20.82 9.17
CA GLU A 152 -13.17 22.23 9.46
C GLU A 152 -13.83 23.18 8.44
N GLN A 153 -13.73 22.86 7.15
CA GLN A 153 -14.27 23.67 6.07
C GLN A 153 -15.79 23.81 6.17
N TRP A 154 -16.48 22.71 6.43
CA TRP A 154 -17.93 22.66 6.47
C TRP A 154 -18.51 22.76 7.88
N LYS A 155 -17.66 22.74 8.92
CA LYS A 155 -18.05 22.81 10.33
C LYS A 155 -19.05 21.71 10.72
N VAL A 156 -18.79 20.49 10.26
CA VAL A 156 -19.62 19.30 10.47
C VAL A 156 -18.80 18.16 11.06
N LYS A 157 -19.46 17.28 11.81
CA LYS A 157 -18.93 15.95 12.12
C LYS A 157 -19.18 15.04 10.92
N ALA A 158 -18.11 14.47 10.36
CA ALA A 158 -18.19 13.61 9.19
C ALA A 158 -17.71 12.18 9.48
N ALA A 159 -18.48 11.19 9.05
CA ALA A 159 -18.11 9.78 9.12
C ALA A 159 -18.14 9.12 7.73
N ALA A 160 -17.37 8.04 7.55
CA ALA A 160 -17.29 7.29 6.31
C ALA A 160 -17.45 5.78 6.57
N VAL A 161 -18.40 5.13 5.91
CA VAL A 161 -18.57 3.67 5.91
C VAL A 161 -17.92 3.09 4.66
N VAL A 162 -16.71 2.54 4.82
CA VAL A 162 -15.83 2.17 3.70
C VAL A 162 -15.13 0.85 4.00
N ALA A 163 -14.97 0.00 2.98
CA ALA A 163 -14.20 -1.25 3.07
C ALA A 163 -12.80 -1.15 2.45
N VAL A 164 -12.68 -0.47 1.31
CA VAL A 164 -11.45 -0.42 0.48
C VAL A 164 -10.40 0.50 1.09
N SER A 165 -9.18 -0.02 1.29
CA SER A 165 -8.07 0.69 1.93
C SER A 165 -7.73 2.06 1.32
N LEU A 166 -7.74 2.17 -0.01
CA LEU A 166 -7.47 3.45 -0.69
C LEU A 166 -8.48 4.54 -0.28
N VAL A 167 -9.77 4.20 -0.35
CA VAL A 167 -10.86 5.15 -0.03
C VAL A 167 -10.89 5.45 1.47
N LYS A 168 -10.54 4.48 2.32
CA LYS A 168 -10.33 4.73 3.77
C LYS A 168 -9.23 5.76 4.00
N GLY A 169 -8.11 5.63 3.29
CA GLY A 169 -6.98 6.55 3.38
C GLY A 169 -7.39 7.98 3.00
N VAL A 170 -8.08 8.14 1.87
CA VAL A 170 -8.60 9.46 1.43
C VAL A 170 -9.57 10.03 2.45
N ALA A 171 -10.54 9.25 2.92
CA ALA A 171 -11.53 9.70 3.91
C ALA A 171 -10.86 10.20 5.22
N ARG A 172 -9.86 9.47 5.73
CA ARG A 172 -9.07 9.92 6.88
C ARG A 172 -8.29 11.20 6.58
N ALA A 173 -7.69 11.30 5.38
CA ALA A 173 -6.93 12.47 4.98
C ALA A 173 -7.78 13.75 4.93
N ILE A 174 -9.06 13.65 4.57
CA ILE A 174 -9.99 14.79 4.60
C ILE A 174 -10.69 14.96 5.96
N GLY A 175 -10.34 14.18 6.98
CA GLY A 175 -10.81 14.35 8.36
C GLY A 175 -12.09 13.59 8.74
N PHE A 176 -12.43 12.50 8.04
CA PHE A 176 -13.60 11.68 8.39
C PHE A 176 -13.24 10.57 9.40
N ASP A 177 -14.17 10.26 10.29
CA ASP A 177 -14.10 9.04 11.09
C ASP A 177 -14.52 7.83 10.24
N VAL A 178 -13.59 6.91 10.03
CA VAL A 178 -13.78 5.79 9.09
C VAL A 178 -14.18 4.50 9.81
N TYR A 179 -15.30 3.93 9.38
CA TYR A 179 -15.88 2.70 9.90
C TYR A 179 -15.91 1.59 8.85
N THR A 180 -15.68 0.36 9.28
CA THR A 180 -15.87 -0.86 8.49
C THR A 180 -16.68 -1.85 9.31
N PRO A 181 -18.00 -1.96 9.08
CA PRO A 181 -18.82 -2.93 9.80
C PRO A 181 -18.42 -4.36 9.42
N GLU A 182 -18.74 -5.31 10.29
CA GLU A 182 -18.51 -6.73 10.03
C GLU A 182 -19.18 -7.16 8.71
N GLY A 183 -18.51 -8.01 7.93
CA GLY A 183 -18.95 -8.43 6.60
C GLY A 183 -18.67 -7.44 5.46
N ALA A 184 -18.23 -6.20 5.74
CA ALA A 184 -17.89 -5.23 4.70
C ALA A 184 -16.50 -5.48 4.08
N THR A 185 -16.42 -6.36 3.08
CA THR A 185 -15.15 -6.75 2.43
C THR A 185 -14.72 -5.81 1.30
N GLY A 186 -15.67 -5.19 0.61
CA GLY A 186 -15.39 -4.44 -0.63
C GLY A 186 -15.21 -5.32 -1.87
N GLU A 187 -15.45 -6.63 -1.74
CA GLU A 187 -15.51 -7.61 -2.82
C GLU A 187 -16.99 -8.02 -3.08
N TYR A 188 -17.24 -8.89 -4.05
CA TYR A 188 -18.61 -9.32 -4.40
C TYR A 188 -19.38 -9.96 -3.24
N ASN A 189 -18.69 -10.54 -2.26
CA ASN A 189 -19.27 -11.14 -1.06
C ASN A 189 -19.48 -10.14 0.10
N THR A 190 -19.33 -8.83 -0.15
CA THR A 190 -19.50 -7.81 0.90
C THR A 190 -20.95 -7.78 1.40
N ASP A 191 -21.15 -7.60 2.71
CA ASP A 191 -22.48 -7.35 3.28
C ASP A 191 -22.85 -5.85 3.11
N GLU A 192 -23.64 -5.55 2.09
CA GLU A 192 -24.17 -4.21 1.81
C GLU A 192 -25.17 -3.74 2.88
N MET A 193 -25.92 -4.67 3.47
CA MET A 193 -26.93 -4.34 4.48
C MET A 193 -26.28 -3.99 5.82
N ALA A 194 -25.14 -4.60 6.17
CA ALA A 194 -24.33 -4.20 7.32
C ALA A 194 -23.83 -2.75 7.16
N LYS A 195 -23.39 -2.38 5.95
CA LYS A 195 -23.02 -0.99 5.66
C LYS A 195 -24.20 -0.03 5.79
N ALA A 196 -25.36 -0.38 5.21
CA ALA A 196 -26.56 0.45 5.32
C ALA A 196 -27.01 0.65 6.78
N ARG A 197 -27.05 -0.43 7.58
CA ARG A 197 -27.35 -0.36 9.02
C ARG A 197 -26.38 0.56 9.75
N LYS A 198 -25.07 0.46 9.47
CA LYS A 198 -24.06 1.33 10.09
C LYS A 198 -24.22 2.80 9.70
N VAL A 199 -24.62 3.11 8.47
CA VAL A 199 -24.92 4.49 8.05
C VAL A 199 -26.08 5.07 8.87
N VAL A 200 -27.19 4.33 9.00
CA VAL A 200 -28.36 4.78 9.79
C VAL A 200 -28.01 4.98 11.26
N GLU A 201 -27.13 4.15 11.81
CA GLU A 201 -26.59 4.35 13.17
C GLU A 201 -25.79 5.65 13.28
N LEU A 202 -24.83 5.87 12.38
CA LEU A 202 -23.92 7.04 12.43
C LEU A 202 -24.64 8.37 12.19
N LEU A 203 -25.72 8.39 11.40
CA LEU A 203 -26.52 9.60 11.16
C LEU A 203 -27.18 10.17 12.43
N LYS A 204 -27.14 9.44 13.57
CA LYS A 204 -27.61 9.95 14.87
C LYS A 204 -26.60 10.89 15.54
N ASP A 205 -25.30 10.70 15.27
CA ASP A 205 -24.20 11.36 15.96
C ASP A 205 -23.32 12.23 15.04
N TYR A 206 -23.44 12.03 13.72
CA TYR A 206 -22.71 12.74 12.67
C TYR A 206 -23.65 13.52 11.75
N ASP A 207 -23.21 14.71 11.32
CA ASP A 207 -23.98 15.57 10.42
C ASP A 207 -23.85 15.15 8.95
N PHE A 208 -22.74 14.46 8.60
CA PHE A 208 -22.48 13.96 7.26
C PHE A 208 -21.95 12.52 7.31
N VAL A 209 -22.55 11.62 6.53
CA VAL A 209 -22.09 10.23 6.42
C VAL A 209 -21.88 9.86 4.96
N PHE A 210 -20.64 9.50 4.62
CA PHE A 210 -20.26 8.97 3.31
C PHE A 210 -20.34 7.44 3.30
N LEU A 211 -21.01 6.86 2.30
CA LEU A 211 -21.06 5.40 2.09
C LEU A 211 -20.36 5.03 0.78
N HIS A 212 -19.44 4.07 0.85
CA HIS A 212 -18.73 3.56 -0.34
C HIS A 212 -19.06 2.10 -0.64
N PHE A 213 -19.44 1.84 -1.90
CA PHE A 213 -19.72 0.51 -2.44
C PHE A 213 -18.82 0.22 -3.65
N LYS A 214 -17.86 -0.70 -3.47
CA LYS A 214 -16.81 -1.04 -4.45
C LYS A 214 -17.16 -2.12 -5.49
N PRO A 215 -17.97 -3.16 -5.19
CA PRO A 215 -18.07 -4.33 -6.07
C PRO A 215 -18.50 -4.03 -7.50
N THR A 216 -19.28 -2.97 -7.71
CA THR A 216 -19.71 -2.49 -9.03
C THR A 216 -18.54 -2.19 -9.97
N ASP A 217 -17.44 -1.62 -9.45
CA ASP A 217 -16.25 -1.30 -10.24
C ASP A 217 -15.49 -2.57 -10.68
N ALA A 218 -15.50 -3.63 -9.86
CA ALA A 218 -14.89 -4.90 -10.24
C ALA A 218 -15.59 -5.52 -11.45
N ALA A 219 -16.94 -5.50 -11.48
CA ALA A 219 -17.71 -6.02 -12.61
C ALA A 219 -17.41 -5.26 -13.93
N GLY A 220 -17.20 -3.93 -13.85
CA GLY A 220 -16.77 -3.13 -14.99
C GLY A 220 -15.39 -3.52 -15.51
N HIS A 221 -14.42 -3.74 -14.62
CA HIS A 221 -13.07 -4.20 -14.99
C HIS A 221 -13.06 -5.59 -15.64
N ASP A 222 -13.96 -6.46 -15.20
CA ASP A 222 -14.09 -7.83 -15.71
C ASP A 222 -15.04 -7.96 -16.92
N ASN A 223 -15.56 -6.82 -17.42
CA ASN A 223 -16.48 -6.73 -18.55
C ASN A 223 -17.72 -7.63 -18.39
N ASN A 224 -18.34 -7.58 -17.21
CA ASN A 224 -19.49 -8.39 -16.81
C ASN A 224 -20.72 -7.49 -16.50
N PRO A 225 -21.57 -7.19 -17.50
CA PRO A 225 -22.72 -6.28 -17.38
C PRO A 225 -23.85 -6.78 -16.48
#